data_AF-A0A6N6MGP3-F1
#
_entry.id   AF-A0A6N6MGP3-F1
#
_cell.length_a   1.000
_cell.length_b   1.000
_cell.length_c   1.000
_cell.angle_alpha   90.00
_cell.angle_beta   90.00
_cell.angle_gamma   90.00
#
_symmetry.space_group_name_H-M   'P 1'
#
loop_
_entity.id
_entity.type
_entity.pdbx_description
1 polymer ?
#
loop_
_entity_poly.entity_id
_entity_poly.type
_entity_poly.pdbx_seq_one_letter_code
_entity_poly.pdbx_strand_id
1 'polypeptide(L)'
;MLNKNIFPPKNSKWRTTAVFLIAVLIGLGLFMARESKIVSYMSDDPQACVNCHVMTPVYNSWMHSSHREWANCNDCHVPHDNVFNKYYFKAKDGLYHASVFTMRAEPDVIEMKEASQEVVQSNCIRCHVQQVTQVKYDGWIEGHRENRTGRQCWSCHKQVPHGKVHGLSTIKFNIAPIPTDREDELVIPEWMQEQIKE
;
A
#
# COMPACT_ATOMS: atom_id res chain seq x y z
N MET A 1 -20.59 -31.96 -5.81
CA MET A 1 -21.29 -32.33 -4.56
C MET A 1 -20.32 -32.13 -3.40
N LEU A 2 -20.37 -30.97 -2.73
CA LEU A 2 -19.55 -30.73 -1.53
C LEU A 2 -20.16 -31.49 -0.35
N ASN A 3 -19.39 -32.38 0.25
CA ASN A 3 -19.81 -33.17 1.41
C ASN A 3 -20.02 -32.22 2.60
N LYS A 4 -21.28 -32.05 3.03
CA LYS A 4 -21.75 -31.04 4.02
C LYS A 4 -21.43 -31.36 5.48
N ASN A 5 -20.40 -32.14 5.77
CA ASN A 5 -20.05 -32.49 7.15
C ASN A 5 -18.72 -31.83 7.55
N ILE A 6 -18.76 -30.51 7.70
CA ILE A 6 -17.68 -29.72 8.31
C ILE A 6 -17.46 -30.16 9.78
N PHE A 7 -18.51 -30.72 10.40
CA PHE A 7 -18.46 -31.16 11.80
C PHE A 7 -18.29 -32.68 11.92
N PRO A 8 -17.49 -33.15 12.90
CA PRO A 8 -17.38 -34.58 13.20
C PRO A 8 -18.75 -35.18 13.58
N PRO A 9 -18.95 -36.49 13.34
CA PRO A 9 -20.23 -37.15 13.59
C PRO A 9 -20.64 -37.05 15.07
N LYS A 10 -21.96 -36.89 15.32
CA LYS A 10 -22.53 -36.53 16.63
C LYS A 10 -22.17 -37.49 17.77
N ASN A 11 -21.82 -38.73 17.45
CA ASN A 11 -21.49 -39.82 18.36
C ASN A 11 -19.99 -39.94 18.70
N SER A 12 -19.13 -39.09 18.13
CA SER A 12 -17.68 -39.13 18.37
C SER A 12 -17.29 -38.34 19.63
N LYS A 13 -16.50 -38.96 20.52
CA LYS A 13 -15.88 -38.29 21.67
C LYS A 13 -14.93 -37.14 21.26
N TRP A 14 -14.43 -37.15 20.03
CA TRP A 14 -13.56 -36.11 19.47
C TRP A 14 -14.32 -34.84 19.03
N ARG A 15 -15.66 -34.91 18.93
CA ARG A 15 -16.46 -33.82 18.38
C ARG A 15 -16.35 -32.54 19.20
N THR A 16 -16.33 -32.64 20.53
CA THR A 16 -16.19 -31.48 21.43
C THR A 16 -14.84 -30.79 21.25
N THR A 17 -13.75 -31.57 21.23
CA THR A 17 -12.40 -31.05 21.00
C THR A 17 -12.27 -30.40 19.62
N ALA A 18 -12.77 -31.06 18.58
CA ALA A 18 -12.74 -30.51 17.22
C ALA A 18 -13.55 -29.21 17.07
N VAL A 19 -14.76 -29.15 17.66
CA VAL A 19 -15.58 -27.93 17.64
C VAL A 19 -14.90 -26.80 18.42
N PHE A 20 -14.28 -27.09 19.56
CA PHE A 20 -13.52 -26.11 20.33
C PHE A 20 -12.33 -25.56 19.53
N LEU A 21 -11.54 -26.43 18.89
CA LEU A 21 -10.41 -26.00 18.06
C LEU A 21 -10.86 -25.16 16.86
N ILE A 22 -11.96 -25.54 16.19
CA ILE A 22 -12.54 -24.74 15.11
C ILE A 22 -12.99 -23.37 15.62
N ALA A 23 -13.66 -23.32 16.78
CA ALA A 23 -14.08 -22.05 17.39
C ALA A 23 -12.88 -21.16 17.76
N VAL A 24 -11.81 -21.73 18.30
CA VAL A 24 -10.56 -21.02 18.59
C VAL A 24 -9.91 -20.48 17.31
N LEU A 25 -9.82 -21.29 16.26
CA LEU A 25 -9.26 -20.87 14.96
C LEU A 25 -10.08 -19.74 14.32
N ILE A 26 -11.41 -19.85 14.32
CA ILE A 26 -12.30 -18.79 13.81
C ILE A 26 -12.17 -17.53 14.69
N GLY A 27 -12.15 -17.67 16.02
CA GLY A 27 -12.00 -16.56 16.95
C GLY A 27 -10.69 -15.81 16.75
N LEU A 28 -9.57 -16.52 16.64
CA LEU A 28 -8.25 -15.96 16.33
C LEU A 28 -8.24 -15.31 14.93
N GLY A 29 -8.84 -15.96 13.93
CA GLY A 29 -8.93 -15.41 12.57
C GLY A 29 -9.70 -14.08 12.52
N LEU A 30 -10.85 -14.00 13.21
CA LEU A 30 -11.63 -12.77 13.31
C LEU A 30 -10.91 -11.68 14.10
N PHE A 31 -10.23 -12.05 15.18
CA PHE A 31 -9.40 -11.14 15.96
C PHE A 31 -8.27 -10.55 15.09
N MET A 32 -7.50 -11.39 14.41
CA MET A 32 -6.42 -10.94 13.51
C MET A 32 -6.96 -10.08 12.36
N ALA A 33 -8.10 -10.44 11.77
CA ALA A 33 -8.73 -9.64 10.71
C ALA A 33 -9.13 -8.24 11.19
N ARG A 34 -9.60 -8.12 12.43
CA ARG A 34 -9.93 -6.83 13.06
C ARG A 34 -8.67 -6.01 13.32
N GLU A 35 -7.69 -6.58 14.00
CA GLU A 35 -6.46 -5.87 14.38
C GLU A 35 -5.62 -5.45 13.17
N SER A 36 -5.59 -6.28 12.12
CA SER A 36 -4.92 -5.94 10.85
C SER A 36 -5.69 -4.93 9.99
N LYS A 37 -6.90 -4.51 10.41
CA LYS A 37 -7.81 -3.65 9.65
C LYS A 37 -8.00 -4.15 8.21
N ILE A 38 -8.21 -5.45 8.01
CA ILE A 38 -8.17 -6.09 6.68
C ILE A 38 -9.07 -5.43 5.63
N VAL A 39 -10.23 -4.90 6.06
CA VAL A 39 -11.20 -4.23 5.19
C VAL A 39 -10.63 -2.94 4.59
N SER A 40 -9.74 -2.23 5.31
CA SER A 40 -9.14 -0.99 4.82
C SER A 40 -8.30 -1.20 3.56
N TYR A 41 -7.67 -2.37 3.37
CA TYR A 41 -6.89 -2.66 2.15
C TYR A 41 -7.73 -2.80 0.88
N MET A 42 -9.07 -2.94 1.01
CA MET A 42 -9.96 -2.92 -0.15
C MET A 42 -10.15 -1.50 -0.70
N SER A 43 -9.95 -0.46 0.12
CA SER A 43 -10.06 0.94 -0.32
C SER A 43 -8.78 1.44 -0.97
N ASP A 44 -8.82 2.67 -1.49
CA ASP A 44 -7.65 3.41 -1.98
C ASP A 44 -7.16 4.46 -0.99
N ASP A 45 -7.59 4.38 0.27
CA ASP A 45 -7.16 5.27 1.36
C ASP A 45 -5.67 5.06 1.66
N PRO A 46 -4.83 6.10 1.51
CA PRO A 46 -3.40 6.04 1.86
C PRO A 46 -3.13 5.59 3.31
N GLN A 47 -4.06 5.80 4.25
CA GLN A 47 -3.93 5.31 5.62
C GLN A 47 -3.85 3.78 5.70
N ALA A 48 -4.46 3.06 4.75
CA ALA A 48 -4.38 1.61 4.73
C ALA A 48 -2.94 1.12 4.50
N CYS A 49 -2.12 1.90 3.79
CA CYS A 49 -0.73 1.55 3.50
C CYS A 49 0.20 1.70 4.72
N VAL A 50 -0.19 2.48 5.74
CA VAL A 50 0.57 2.68 6.99
C VAL A 50 0.04 1.90 8.18
N ASN A 51 -0.88 0.95 7.95
CA ASN A 51 -1.21 -0.05 8.95
C ASN A 51 0.02 -0.87 9.39
N CYS A 52 1.07 -0.92 8.55
CA CYS A 52 2.37 -1.47 8.91
C CYS A 52 3.41 -0.33 8.99
N HIS A 53 4.03 -0.19 10.17
CA HIS A 53 5.02 0.86 10.44
C HIS A 53 6.24 0.87 9.51
N VAL A 54 6.57 -0.28 8.88
CA VAL A 54 7.64 -0.38 7.88
C VAL A 54 7.39 0.53 6.67
N MET A 55 6.14 0.90 6.40
CA MET A 55 5.76 1.80 5.30
C MET A 55 5.67 3.28 5.72
N THR A 56 5.84 3.62 7.00
CA THR A 56 5.75 5.00 7.50
C THR A 56 6.64 6.00 6.74
N PRO A 57 7.91 5.69 6.43
CA PRO A 57 8.74 6.58 5.59
C PRO A 57 8.16 6.87 4.21
N VAL A 58 7.62 5.84 3.57
CA VAL A 58 7.08 5.89 2.21
C VAL A 58 5.84 6.77 2.19
N TYR A 59 4.98 6.61 3.19
CA TYR A 59 3.82 7.47 3.37
C TYR A 59 4.19 8.92 3.68
N ASN A 60 5.10 9.16 4.63
CA ASN A 60 5.49 10.53 5.00
C ASN A 60 6.11 11.27 3.82
N SER A 61 6.96 10.61 3.04
CA SER A 61 7.54 11.22 1.85
C SER A 61 6.50 11.48 0.76
N TRP A 62 5.48 10.64 0.61
CA TRP A 62 4.34 10.91 -0.27
C TRP A 62 3.51 12.11 0.23
N MET A 63 3.20 12.16 1.53
CA MET A 63 2.47 13.27 2.16
C MET A 63 3.16 14.63 1.99
N HIS A 64 4.49 14.64 1.88
CA HIS A 64 5.28 15.86 1.63
C HIS A 64 5.67 16.03 0.16
N SER A 65 4.97 15.36 -0.76
CA SER A 65 5.22 15.44 -2.20
C SER A 65 4.09 16.18 -2.94
N SER A 66 4.37 16.60 -4.17
CA SER A 66 3.37 17.19 -5.07
C SER A 66 2.23 16.23 -5.44
N HIS A 67 2.38 14.93 -5.20
CA HIS A 67 1.38 13.93 -5.55
C HIS A 67 0.32 13.75 -4.46
N ARG A 68 0.55 14.21 -3.22
CA ARG A 68 -0.40 14.06 -2.11
C ARG A 68 -1.81 14.51 -2.45
N GLU A 69 -1.94 15.70 -3.05
CA GLU A 69 -3.23 16.34 -3.31
C GLU A 69 -3.97 15.76 -4.54
N TRP A 70 -3.29 14.95 -5.35
CA TRP A 70 -3.79 14.51 -6.67
C TRP A 70 -3.81 12.99 -6.87
N ALA A 71 -3.06 12.23 -6.06
CA ALA A 71 -2.89 10.80 -6.23
C ALA A 71 -2.67 10.10 -4.89
N ASN A 72 -3.40 9.01 -4.68
CA ASN A 72 -3.19 8.07 -3.58
C ASN A 72 -2.11 7.04 -3.93
N CYS A 73 -1.70 6.23 -2.95
CA CYS A 73 -0.69 5.19 -3.14
C CYS A 73 -1.03 4.24 -4.31
N ASN A 74 -2.30 3.81 -4.39
CA ASN A 74 -2.77 2.89 -5.42
C ASN A 74 -2.84 3.52 -6.81
N ASP A 75 -2.87 4.86 -6.94
CA ASP A 75 -2.87 5.52 -8.23
C ASP A 75 -1.54 5.34 -8.97
N CYS A 76 -0.46 5.12 -8.21
CA CYS A 76 0.87 4.79 -8.71
C CYS A 76 1.15 3.27 -8.64
N HIS A 77 0.85 2.60 -7.53
CA HIS A 77 1.32 1.24 -7.26
C HIS A 77 0.39 0.10 -7.69
N VAL A 78 -0.82 0.40 -8.17
CA VAL A 78 -1.80 -0.61 -8.60
C VAL A 78 -2.19 -0.35 -10.05
N PRO A 79 -2.43 -1.37 -10.88
CA PRO A 79 -2.88 -1.17 -12.26
C PRO A 79 -4.31 -0.62 -12.33
N HIS A 80 -4.57 0.18 -13.37
CA HIS A 80 -5.88 0.80 -13.65
C HIS A 80 -6.42 0.45 -15.04
N ASP A 81 -5.95 -0.65 -15.61
CA ASP A 81 -6.40 -1.16 -16.90
C ASP A 81 -7.80 -1.81 -16.80
N ASN A 82 -8.08 -2.52 -15.71
CA ASN A 82 -9.42 -2.99 -15.36
C ASN A 82 -9.54 -3.35 -13.86
N VAL A 83 -10.79 -3.46 -13.39
CA VAL A 83 -11.11 -3.75 -11.98
C VAL A 83 -10.59 -5.10 -11.52
N PHE A 84 -10.63 -6.12 -12.38
CA PHE A 84 -10.16 -7.46 -12.01
C PHE A 84 -8.64 -7.46 -11.75
N ASN A 85 -7.86 -6.90 -12.68
CA ASN A 85 -6.41 -6.79 -12.54
C ASN A 85 -6.01 -5.92 -11.35
N LYS A 86 -6.74 -4.83 -11.08
CA LYS A 86 -6.56 -4.00 -9.87
C LYS A 86 -6.59 -4.85 -8.60
N TYR A 87 -7.67 -5.60 -8.38
CA TYR A 87 -7.81 -6.40 -7.16
C TYR A 87 -6.92 -7.64 -7.13
N TYR A 88 -6.70 -8.29 -8.27
CA TYR A 88 -5.75 -9.40 -8.37
C TYR A 88 -4.33 -8.96 -7.98
N PHE A 89 -3.88 -7.82 -8.50
CA PHE A 89 -2.57 -7.26 -8.17
C PHE A 89 -2.50 -6.87 -6.69
N LYS A 90 -3.50 -6.16 -6.15
CA LYS A 90 -3.57 -5.82 -4.71
C LYS A 90 -3.51 -7.06 -3.82
N ALA A 91 -4.24 -8.12 -4.16
CA ALA A 91 -4.25 -9.35 -3.39
C ALA A 91 -2.88 -10.06 -3.44
N LYS A 92 -2.30 -10.21 -4.63
CA LYS A 92 -0.99 -10.85 -4.82
C LYS A 92 0.10 -10.10 -4.06
N ASP A 93 0.16 -8.78 -4.20
CA ASP A 93 1.19 -7.93 -3.61
C ASP A 93 0.99 -7.80 -2.08
N GLY A 94 -0.26 -7.64 -1.63
CA GLY A 94 -0.60 -7.63 -0.22
C GLY A 94 -0.25 -8.95 0.50
N LEU A 95 -0.50 -10.10 -0.13
CA LEU A 95 -0.08 -11.40 0.40
C LEU A 95 1.45 -11.53 0.47
N TYR A 96 2.15 -11.07 -0.56
CA TYR A 96 3.62 -11.05 -0.56
C TYR A 96 4.16 -10.18 0.58
N HIS A 97 3.70 -8.93 0.71
CA HIS A 97 4.11 -8.02 1.79
C HIS A 97 3.82 -8.59 3.17
N ALA A 98 2.60 -9.11 3.40
CA ALA A 98 2.23 -9.73 4.65
C ALA A 98 3.15 -10.92 4.97
N SER A 99 3.49 -11.75 3.97
CA SER A 99 4.36 -12.91 4.16
C SER A 99 5.78 -12.51 4.56
N VAL A 100 6.38 -11.55 3.85
CA VAL A 100 7.74 -11.06 4.11
C VAL A 100 7.83 -10.41 5.49
N PHE A 101 6.85 -9.57 5.84
CA PHE A 101 6.78 -8.91 7.13
C PHE A 101 6.61 -9.91 8.29
N THR A 102 5.70 -10.88 8.13
CA THR A 102 5.49 -11.94 9.13
C THR A 102 6.75 -12.77 9.35
N MET A 103 7.50 -13.06 8.29
CA MET A 103 8.75 -13.82 8.36
C MET A 103 9.95 -12.99 8.78
N ARG A 104 9.80 -11.67 9.01
CA ARG A 104 10.90 -10.75 9.33
C ARG A 104 12.02 -10.79 8.27
N ALA A 105 11.62 -10.92 7.02
CA ALA A 105 12.49 -11.08 5.87
C ALA A 105 12.58 -9.80 5.02
N GLU A 106 12.25 -8.64 5.60
CA GLU A 106 12.33 -7.36 4.94
C GLU A 106 13.80 -7.00 4.64
N PRO A 107 14.14 -6.56 3.41
CA PRO A 107 15.46 -6.05 3.13
C PRO A 107 15.68 -4.70 3.80
N ASP A 108 16.93 -4.34 4.11
CA ASP A 108 17.30 -3.02 4.64
C ASP A 108 16.89 -1.87 3.70
N VAL A 109 16.87 -2.14 2.40
CA VAL A 109 16.39 -1.22 1.36
C VAL A 109 15.27 -1.90 0.59
N ILE A 110 14.08 -1.32 0.67
CA ILE A 110 12.90 -1.82 -0.05
C ILE A 110 12.93 -1.27 -1.46
N GLU A 111 12.97 -2.17 -2.44
CA GLU A 111 12.98 -1.84 -3.87
C GLU A 111 11.74 -2.43 -4.56
N MET A 112 11.26 -1.71 -5.58
CA MET A 112 10.15 -2.20 -6.39
C MET A 112 10.60 -3.39 -7.25
N LYS A 113 9.83 -4.47 -7.19
CA LYS A 113 9.97 -5.58 -8.14
C LYS A 113 9.59 -5.15 -9.56
N GLU A 114 10.09 -5.87 -10.55
CA GLU A 114 9.85 -5.61 -11.98
C GLU A 114 8.36 -5.36 -12.31
N ALA A 115 7.47 -6.23 -11.83
CA ALA A 115 6.02 -6.06 -12.04
C ALA A 115 5.48 -4.74 -11.46
N SER A 116 5.98 -4.31 -10.31
CA SER A 116 5.59 -3.03 -9.71
C SER A 116 6.19 -1.85 -10.47
N GLN A 117 7.40 -1.99 -11.02
CA GLN A 117 8.02 -0.99 -11.89
C GLN A 117 7.19 -0.76 -13.16
N GLU A 118 6.74 -1.83 -13.83
CA GLU A 118 5.88 -1.72 -14.99
C GLU A 118 4.56 -0.99 -14.68
N VAL A 119 3.92 -1.35 -13.57
CA VAL A 119 2.68 -0.70 -13.11
C VAL A 119 2.91 0.79 -12.85
N VAL A 120 3.93 1.14 -12.06
CA VAL A 120 4.23 2.55 -11.75
C VAL A 120 4.56 3.34 -13.01
N GLN A 121 5.38 2.80 -13.91
CA GLN A 121 5.70 3.46 -15.18
C GLN A 121 4.44 3.70 -16.03
N SER A 122 3.58 2.69 -16.13
CA SER A 122 2.31 2.81 -16.87
C SER A 122 1.41 3.89 -16.27
N ASN A 123 1.41 4.02 -14.95
CA ASN A 123 0.62 5.00 -14.22
C ASN A 123 1.20 6.42 -14.31
N CYS A 124 2.53 6.57 -14.34
CA CYS A 124 3.18 7.84 -14.68
C CYS A 124 2.72 8.31 -16.06
N ILE A 125 2.80 7.43 -17.07
CA ILE A 125 2.39 7.75 -18.44
C ILE A 125 0.89 8.04 -18.51
N ARG A 126 0.05 7.27 -17.82
CA ARG A 126 -1.42 7.46 -17.81
C ARG A 126 -1.79 8.91 -17.49
N CYS A 127 -1.15 9.51 -16.49
CA CYS A 127 -1.46 10.88 -16.08
C CYS A 127 -0.64 11.94 -16.84
N HIS A 128 0.61 11.64 -17.22
CA HIS A 128 1.53 12.63 -17.78
C HIS A 128 1.77 12.52 -19.29
N VAL A 129 1.05 11.64 -20.01
CA VAL A 129 1.28 11.40 -21.45
C VAL A 129 1.29 12.70 -22.26
N GLN A 130 0.35 13.60 -22.02
CA GLN A 130 0.24 14.86 -22.77
C GLN A 130 1.45 15.77 -22.55
N GLN A 131 1.99 15.80 -21.33
CA GLN A 131 3.12 16.62 -20.93
C GLN A 131 4.45 16.05 -21.45
N VAL A 132 4.59 14.72 -21.47
CA VAL A 132 5.84 14.07 -21.89
C VAL A 132 5.95 13.90 -23.40
N THR A 133 4.83 13.67 -24.11
CA THR A 133 4.83 13.47 -25.56
C THR A 133 4.53 14.73 -26.37
N GLN A 134 3.93 15.77 -25.76
CA GLN A 134 3.57 17.07 -26.36
C GLN A 134 3.24 17.02 -27.87
N VAL A 135 1.96 17.06 -28.23
CA VAL A 135 1.47 16.90 -29.63
C VAL A 135 2.26 17.69 -30.68
N LYS A 136 2.78 18.89 -30.35
CA LYS A 136 3.61 19.71 -31.27
C LYS A 136 4.92 19.05 -31.73
N TYR A 137 5.47 18.11 -30.95
CA TYR A 137 6.72 17.41 -31.27
C TYR A 137 6.47 16.02 -31.84
N ASP A 138 5.23 15.54 -31.78
CA ASP A 138 4.83 14.27 -32.36
C ASP A 138 4.94 14.34 -33.88
N GLY A 139 5.71 13.41 -34.48
CA GLY A 139 6.03 13.43 -35.91
C GLY A 139 7.14 14.41 -36.36
N TRP A 140 7.61 15.32 -35.50
CA TRP A 140 8.73 16.23 -35.79
C TRP A 140 10.09 15.68 -35.37
N ILE A 141 10.13 14.91 -34.30
CA ILE A 141 11.33 14.24 -33.81
C ILE A 141 11.12 12.74 -33.96
N GLU A 142 12.02 12.08 -34.69
CA GLU A 142 11.96 10.63 -34.88
C GLU A 142 11.97 9.90 -33.53
N GLY A 143 11.01 9.00 -33.33
CA GLY A 143 10.87 8.24 -32.09
C GLY A 143 10.57 9.09 -30.85
N HIS A 144 10.03 10.32 -30.97
CA HIS A 144 9.79 11.20 -29.82
C HIS A 144 8.99 10.51 -28.73
N ARG A 145 7.86 9.89 -29.12
CA ARG A 145 6.93 9.25 -28.19
C ARG A 145 7.61 8.09 -27.48
N GLU A 146 8.20 7.18 -28.23
CA GLU A 146 8.87 5.96 -27.74
C GLU A 146 10.02 6.32 -26.79
N ASN A 147 10.83 7.32 -27.14
CA ASN A 147 11.94 7.78 -26.30
C ASN A 147 11.47 8.44 -25.00
N ARG A 148 10.28 9.04 -25.00
CA ARG A 148 9.68 9.69 -23.82
C ARG A 148 8.94 8.73 -22.91
N THR A 149 8.32 7.68 -23.45
CA THR A 149 7.55 6.69 -22.69
C THR A 149 8.35 5.44 -22.34
N GLY A 150 9.40 5.11 -23.10
CA GLY A 150 10.21 3.90 -22.91
C GLY A 150 11.27 4.01 -21.82
N ARG A 151 11.69 5.23 -21.45
CA ARG A 151 12.60 5.45 -20.32
C ARG A 151 11.80 5.54 -19.01
N GLN A 152 12.30 4.87 -17.97
CA GLN A 152 11.70 4.93 -16.63
C GLN A 152 11.66 6.36 -16.11
N CYS A 153 10.48 6.86 -15.74
CA CYS A 153 10.29 8.27 -15.38
C CYS A 153 11.19 8.69 -14.21
N TRP A 154 11.33 7.82 -13.20
CA TRP A 154 12.16 8.06 -12.01
C TRP A 154 13.67 7.95 -12.27
N SER A 155 14.12 7.56 -13.47
CA SER A 155 15.55 7.66 -13.81
C SER A 155 16.04 9.11 -13.78
N CYS A 156 15.15 10.04 -14.10
CA CYS A 156 15.37 11.49 -14.01
C CYS A 156 14.62 12.10 -12.83
N HIS A 157 13.35 11.74 -12.61
CA HIS A 157 12.52 12.20 -11.50
C HIS A 157 12.81 11.44 -10.20
N LYS A 158 14.08 11.45 -9.77
CA LYS A 158 14.64 10.65 -8.65
C LYS A 158 14.10 10.98 -7.25
N GLN A 159 13.09 11.83 -7.14
CA GLN A 159 12.51 12.25 -5.85
C GLN A 159 11.00 12.02 -5.79
N VAL A 160 10.40 11.42 -6.84
CA VAL A 160 8.95 11.33 -7.03
C VAL A 160 8.43 9.91 -6.82
N PRO A 161 7.49 9.73 -5.86
CA PRO A 161 7.67 10.15 -4.48
C PRO A 161 8.79 9.31 -3.81
N HIS A 162 9.05 9.52 -2.52
CA HIS A 162 9.98 8.70 -1.71
C HIS A 162 11.47 9.09 -1.71
N GLY A 163 11.84 10.19 -2.38
CA GLY A 163 13.21 10.72 -2.29
C GLY A 163 14.28 9.78 -2.84
N LYS A 164 15.53 9.94 -2.39
CA LYS A 164 16.69 9.12 -2.83
C LYS A 164 17.22 8.16 -1.76
N VAL A 165 16.72 8.29 -0.53
CA VAL A 165 17.21 7.56 0.63
C VAL A 165 16.14 6.57 1.03
N HIS A 166 16.43 5.28 0.83
CA HIS A 166 15.45 4.21 0.98
C HIS A 166 15.82 3.20 2.09
N GLY A 167 16.95 3.38 2.76
CA GLY A 167 17.40 2.48 3.82
C GLY A 167 16.64 2.70 5.13
N LEU A 168 16.09 1.62 5.70
CA LEU A 168 15.31 1.62 6.95
C LEU A 168 16.01 2.34 8.11
N SER A 169 17.34 2.20 8.23
CA SER A 169 18.17 2.84 9.26
C SER A 169 18.60 4.27 8.92
N THR A 170 18.55 4.64 7.64
CA THR A 170 19.05 5.93 7.12
C THR A 170 17.96 6.99 6.95
N ILE A 171 16.69 6.59 6.94
CA ILE A 171 15.58 7.53 6.82
C ILE A 171 15.44 8.25 8.16
N LYS A 172 16.11 9.41 8.26
CA LYS A 172 16.32 10.28 9.43
C LYS A 172 15.03 10.82 10.10
N PHE A 173 13.84 10.47 9.58
CA PHE A 173 12.54 11.00 9.98
C PHE A 173 11.53 9.93 10.44
N ASN A 174 12.04 8.78 10.94
CA ASN A 174 11.21 7.63 11.34
C ASN A 174 10.42 7.80 12.67
N ILE A 175 10.23 9.04 13.14
CA ILE A 175 9.42 9.38 14.31
C ILE A 175 8.49 10.55 13.96
N ALA A 176 7.81 10.48 12.82
CA ALA A 176 6.55 11.21 12.70
C ALA A 176 5.45 10.25 13.18
N PRO A 177 4.53 10.68 14.05
CA PRO A 177 3.39 9.86 14.45
C PRO A 177 2.65 9.40 13.20
N ILE A 178 2.16 8.16 13.22
CA ILE A 178 1.29 7.69 12.15
C ILE A 178 0.02 8.52 12.27
N PRO A 179 -0.62 9.01 11.21
CA PRO A 179 -1.88 9.76 11.33
C PRO A 179 -3.02 8.97 11.98
N THR A 180 -2.82 7.66 12.21
CA THR A 180 -3.73 6.78 12.97
C THR A 180 -3.45 6.75 14.47
N ASP A 181 -2.39 7.41 14.94
CA ASP A 181 -2.24 7.70 16.36
C ASP A 181 -3.44 8.56 16.71
N ARG A 182 -4.28 8.02 17.58
CA ARG A 182 -5.52 8.62 18.02
C ARG A 182 -5.27 10.07 18.44
N GLU A 183 -5.78 11.03 17.68
CA GLU A 183 -5.71 12.45 18.03
C GLU A 183 -6.41 12.75 19.37
N ASP A 184 -7.22 11.82 19.88
CA ASP A 184 -7.74 11.81 21.25
C ASP A 184 -6.65 11.70 22.34
N GLU A 185 -5.39 11.37 21.97
CA GLU A 185 -4.20 11.41 22.84
C GLU A 185 -3.15 12.43 22.37
N LEU A 186 -3.47 13.34 21.45
CA LEU A 186 -2.64 14.54 21.30
C LEU A 186 -2.76 15.32 22.61
N VAL A 187 -1.69 15.32 23.42
CA VAL A 187 -1.56 16.12 24.64
C VAL A 187 -1.42 17.59 24.25
N ILE A 188 -2.45 18.13 23.60
CA ILE A 188 -2.60 19.55 23.28
C ILE A 188 -3.27 20.17 24.51
N PRO A 189 -2.59 21.07 25.22
CA PRO A 189 -3.22 21.80 26.32
C PRO A 189 -4.48 22.51 25.86
N GLU A 190 -5.50 22.61 26.72
CA GLU A 190 -6.80 23.21 26.40
C GLU A 190 -6.66 24.60 25.76
N TRP A 191 -5.72 25.42 26.24
CA TRP A 191 -5.47 26.77 25.72
C TRP A 191 -5.10 26.79 24.23
N MET A 192 -4.43 25.75 23.72
CA MET A 192 -4.02 25.68 22.30
C MET A 192 -5.17 25.17 21.42
N GLN A 193 -6.04 24.30 21.95
CA GLN A 193 -7.23 23.86 21.21
C GLN A 193 -8.21 25.02 20.95
N GLU A 194 -8.33 25.97 21.88
CA GLU A 194 -9.16 27.17 21.71
C GLU A 194 -8.64 28.05 20.57
N GLN A 195 -7.32 28.19 20.43
CA GLN A 195 -6.68 29.04 19.41
C GLN A 195 -6.71 28.43 18.00
N ILE A 196 -6.81 27.11 17.85
CA ILE A 196 -6.87 26.43 16.55
C ILE A 196 -8.30 26.48 15.95
N LYS A 197 -9.32 26.71 16.78
CA LYS A 197 -10.73 26.75 16.37
C LYS A 197 -11.20 28.14 15.91
N GLU A 198 -10.42 29.19 16.13
CA GLU A 198 -10.62 30.54 15.57
C GLU A 198 -10.06 30.66 14.15
#